data_AF-A0A6I3LTT8-F1
#
_entry.id   AF-A0A6I3LTT8-F1
#
_cell.length_a   1.000
_cell.length_b   1.000
_cell.length_c   1.000
_cell.angle_alpha   90.00
_cell.angle_beta   90.00
_cell.angle_gamma   90.00
#
_symmetry.space_group_name_H-M   'P 1'
#
loop_
_entity.id
_entity.type
_entity.pdbx_description
1 polymer ?
#
loop_
_entity_poly.entity_id
_entity_poly.type
_entity_poly.pdbx_seq_one_letter_code
_entity_poly.pdbx_strand_id
1 'polypeptide(L)'
;MKKLFFILPLLFFASAIFAQSQDPSSKRILGNWFSNTNRTTKWVFTQDGKVYNYDKDIMKVMYKYSISNSCQNNSSDTTEFVTLRDKDGDEYCFKINAVNENKNGVLSLTNMSNMQILVFVNDVNLKIAQ
;
A
#
# COMPACT_ATOMS: atom_id res chain seq x y z
N MET A 1 -58.67 12.38 -30.63
CA MET A 1 -57.42 11.90 -31.27
C MET A 1 -56.56 11.24 -30.19
N LYS A 2 -56.02 10.04 -30.51
CA LYS A 2 -55.50 9.01 -29.60
C LYS A 2 -54.48 9.51 -28.56
N LYS A 3 -54.78 9.27 -27.27
CA LYS A 3 -53.77 9.24 -26.19
C LYS A 3 -53.17 7.84 -26.19
N LEU A 4 -51.93 7.72 -26.65
CA LEU A 4 -51.20 6.45 -26.60
C LEU A 4 -50.29 6.48 -25.36
N PHE A 5 -50.76 5.91 -24.27
CA PHE A 5 -49.93 5.60 -23.10
C PHE A 5 -49.03 4.42 -23.44
N PHE A 6 -47.75 4.66 -23.70
CA PHE A 6 -46.75 3.59 -23.70
C PHE A 6 -46.18 3.46 -22.29
N ILE A 7 -46.73 2.50 -21.55
CA ILE A 7 -46.15 1.98 -20.31
C ILE A 7 -45.19 0.87 -20.74
N LEU A 8 -43.88 1.10 -20.62
CA LEU A 8 -42.87 0.05 -20.74
C LEU A 8 -42.06 0.01 -19.43
N PRO A 9 -42.40 -0.86 -18.48
CA PRO A 9 -41.59 -1.10 -17.29
C PRO A 9 -40.75 -2.36 -17.47
N LEU A 10 -39.55 -2.36 -16.87
CA LEU A 10 -38.59 -3.48 -16.75
C LEU A 10 -37.98 -3.88 -18.11
N LEU A 11 -36.67 -3.82 -18.31
CA LEU A 11 -35.64 -4.60 -17.61
C LEU A 11 -34.27 -3.92 -17.75
N PHE A 12 -33.96 -2.92 -16.92
CA PHE A 12 -32.56 -2.62 -16.61
C PHE A 12 -32.24 -3.39 -15.33
N PHE A 13 -31.94 -4.69 -15.49
CA PHE A 13 -31.12 -5.38 -14.50
C PHE A 13 -29.75 -4.72 -14.57
N ALA A 14 -29.57 -3.65 -13.79
CA ALA A 14 -28.27 -3.10 -13.50
C ALA A 14 -27.50 -4.23 -12.82
N SER A 15 -26.64 -4.90 -13.56
CA SER A 15 -25.53 -5.66 -13.02
C SER A 15 -24.63 -4.66 -12.31
N ALA A 16 -25.01 -4.24 -11.10
CA ALA A 16 -24.12 -3.62 -10.16
C ALA A 16 -23.10 -4.70 -9.78
N ILE A 17 -22.11 -4.91 -10.65
CA ILE A 17 -20.85 -5.49 -10.24
C ILE A 17 -20.33 -4.49 -9.21
N PHE A 18 -20.59 -4.76 -7.94
CA PHE A 18 -19.92 -4.07 -6.87
C PHE A 18 -18.44 -4.41 -7.05
N ALA A 19 -17.71 -3.57 -7.80
CA ALA A 19 -16.28 -3.50 -7.69
C ALA A 19 -16.04 -3.17 -6.22
N GLN A 20 -15.76 -4.18 -5.42
CA GLN A 20 -15.43 -4.00 -4.01
C GLN A 20 -14.14 -3.22 -4.01
N SER A 21 -14.26 -1.89 -3.91
CA SER A 21 -13.12 -0.99 -4.03
C SER A 21 -12.22 -1.32 -2.84
N GLN A 22 -11.05 -1.86 -3.14
CA GLN A 22 -10.04 -2.08 -2.13
C GLN A 22 -9.66 -0.73 -1.54
N ASP A 23 -9.45 -0.69 -0.22
CA ASP A 23 -8.95 0.54 0.41
C ASP A 23 -7.64 0.98 -0.28
N PRO A 24 -7.39 2.29 -0.41
CA PRO A 24 -6.14 2.78 -0.99
C PRO A 24 -4.94 2.29 -0.18
N SER A 25 -3.77 2.19 -0.82
CA SER A 25 -2.55 1.71 -0.15
C SER A 25 -2.19 2.55 1.07
N SER A 26 -2.49 3.86 1.05
CA SER A 26 -2.31 4.77 2.19
C SER A 26 -3.04 4.35 3.46
N LYS A 27 -4.18 3.66 3.36
CA LYS A 27 -4.88 3.07 4.52
C LYS A 27 -4.36 1.68 4.85
N ARG A 28 -4.10 0.86 3.83
CA ARG A 28 -3.71 -0.56 4.01
C ARG A 28 -2.30 -0.73 4.57
N ILE A 29 -1.41 0.24 4.37
CA ILE A 29 -0.01 0.18 4.84
C ILE A 29 0.14 0.45 6.33
N LEU A 30 -0.89 1.00 7.00
CA LEU A 30 -0.80 1.35 8.42
C LEU A 30 -0.55 0.11 9.28
N GLY A 31 0.31 0.26 10.30
CA GLY A 31 0.64 -0.80 11.24
C GLY A 31 2.09 -1.29 11.18
N ASN A 32 2.32 -2.46 11.76
CA ASN A 32 3.64 -3.07 11.92
C ASN A 32 3.95 -4.00 10.74
N TRP A 33 5.17 -3.89 10.21
CA TRP A 33 5.68 -4.69 9.11
C TRP A 33 7.07 -5.22 9.46
N PHE A 34 7.17 -6.50 9.76
CA PHE A 34 8.41 -7.19 10.11
C PHE A 34 9.08 -7.71 8.84
N SER A 35 10.38 -7.45 8.68
CA SER A 35 11.14 -7.95 7.53
C SER A 35 11.03 -9.48 7.43
N ASN A 36 10.86 -9.99 6.21
CA ASN A 36 10.78 -11.43 5.94
C ASN A 36 12.11 -12.15 6.16
N THR A 37 13.22 -11.47 5.96
CA THR A 37 14.56 -12.05 6.14
C THR A 37 15.08 -11.89 7.56
N ASN A 38 14.59 -10.90 8.30
CA ASN A 38 14.94 -10.69 9.70
C ASN A 38 13.76 -10.14 10.51
N ARG A 39 13.10 -11.00 11.29
CA ARG A 39 11.91 -10.65 12.09
C ARG A 39 12.19 -9.67 13.24
N THR A 40 13.46 -9.41 13.60
CA THR A 40 13.80 -8.38 14.59
C THR A 40 13.77 -6.96 14.01
N THR A 41 13.79 -6.83 12.68
CA THR A 41 13.69 -5.55 11.98
C THR A 41 12.24 -5.30 11.59
N LYS A 42 11.66 -4.16 11.98
CA LYS A 42 10.28 -3.79 11.61
C LYS A 42 10.14 -2.33 11.23
N TRP A 43 9.20 -2.07 10.34
CA TRP A 43 8.72 -0.73 9.99
C TRP A 43 7.33 -0.54 10.59
N VAL A 44 7.07 0.64 11.15
CA VAL A 44 5.76 0.98 11.73
C VAL A 44 5.23 2.23 11.04
N PHE A 45 4.22 2.07 10.19
CA PHE A 45 3.56 3.19 9.50
C PHE A 45 2.41 3.71 10.35
N THR A 46 2.41 5.01 10.61
CA THR A 46 1.44 5.68 11.46
C THR A 46 0.59 6.67 10.67
N GLN A 47 -0.63 6.90 11.15
CA GLN A 47 -1.62 7.74 10.47
C GLN A 47 -1.20 9.21 10.33
N ASP A 48 -0.23 9.67 11.13
CA ASP A 48 0.34 11.02 11.04
C ASP A 48 1.42 11.16 9.95
N GLY A 49 1.54 10.17 9.05
CA GLY A 49 2.47 10.24 7.92
C GLY A 49 3.92 10.00 8.31
N LYS A 50 4.17 9.23 9.38
CA LYS A 50 5.51 8.84 9.80
C LYS A 50 5.69 7.33 9.68
N VAL A 51 6.92 6.93 9.37
CA VAL A 51 7.34 5.54 9.47
C VAL A 51 8.56 5.44 10.37
N TYR A 52 8.52 4.48 11.29
CA TYR A 52 9.58 4.24 12.24
C TYR A 52 10.24 2.90 11.93
N ASN A 53 11.55 2.91 11.74
CA ASN A 53 12.34 1.70 11.63
C ASN A 53 12.87 1.30 13.01
N TYR A 54 12.71 0.02 13.34
CA TYR A 54 13.26 -0.58 14.55
C TYR A 54 14.14 -1.77 14.17
N ASP A 55 15.17 -2.00 14.98
CA ASP A 55 15.89 -3.26 15.03
C ASP A 55 16.02 -3.71 16.49
N LYS A 56 15.59 -4.95 16.78
CA LYS A 56 15.51 -5.51 18.13
C LYS A 56 14.75 -4.60 19.10
N ASP A 57 13.63 -4.07 18.62
CA ASP A 57 12.75 -3.11 19.31
C ASP A 57 13.40 -1.77 19.68
N ILE A 58 14.61 -1.49 19.21
CA ILE A 58 15.26 -0.19 19.35
C ILE A 58 14.98 0.63 18.09
N MET A 59 14.35 1.79 18.26
CA MET A 59 14.11 2.74 17.16
C MET A 59 15.46 3.22 16.61
N LYS A 60 15.64 3.09 15.29
CA LYS A 60 16.86 3.48 14.59
C LYS A 60 16.70 4.79 13.84
N VAL A 61 15.57 4.94 13.14
CA VAL A 61 15.28 6.13 12.34
C VAL A 61 13.79 6.30 12.18
N MET A 62 13.37 7.56 12.02
CA MET A 62 12.03 7.96 11.65
C MET A 62 12.10 8.75 10.34
N TYR A 63 11.18 8.45 9.43
CA TYR A 63 10.98 9.19 8.20
C TYR A 63 9.55 9.75 8.16
N LYS A 64 9.38 10.90 7.51
CA LYS A 64 8.07 11.26 6.98
C LYS A 64 7.82 10.39 5.75
N TYR A 65 6.60 9.91 5.57
CA TYR A 65 6.24 9.18 4.36
C TYR A 65 5.05 9.80 3.65
N SER A 66 5.03 9.66 2.34
CA SER A 66 3.88 9.90 1.49
C SER A 66 3.70 8.73 0.53
N ILE A 67 2.45 8.53 0.08
CA ILE A 67 2.13 7.60 -0.99
C ILE A 67 1.53 8.38 -2.15
N SER A 68 2.10 8.19 -3.34
CA SER A 68 1.60 8.82 -4.55
C SER A 68 2.01 8.04 -5.80
N ASN A 69 1.52 8.47 -6.95
CA ASN A 69 1.86 7.91 -8.27
C ASN A 69 3.22 8.37 -8.82
N SER A 70 3.97 9.16 -8.05
CA SER A 70 5.31 9.61 -8.39
C SER A 70 6.22 9.67 -7.17
N CYS A 71 7.52 9.55 -7.43
CA CYS A 71 8.56 9.62 -6.42
C CYS A 71 9.93 9.77 -7.09
N GLN A 72 10.70 10.78 -6.67
CA GLN A 72 11.93 11.19 -7.36
C GLN A 72 11.68 11.34 -8.88
N ASN A 73 12.43 10.61 -9.72
CA ASN A 73 12.31 10.61 -11.18
C ASN A 73 11.37 9.52 -11.72
N ASN A 74 10.61 8.85 -10.86
CA ASN A 74 9.65 7.81 -11.24
C ASN A 74 8.22 8.37 -11.21
N SER A 75 7.43 8.05 -12.23
CA SER A 75 6.01 8.39 -12.31
C SER A 75 5.25 7.32 -13.06
N SER A 76 4.02 7.02 -12.65
CA SER A 76 3.15 6.04 -13.29
C SER A 76 1.67 6.32 -13.01
N ASP A 77 0.81 6.23 -14.02
CA ASP A 77 -0.64 6.43 -13.86
C ASP A 77 -1.32 5.37 -12.99
N THR A 78 -0.70 4.20 -12.84
CA THR A 78 -1.31 3.03 -12.17
C THR A 78 -0.53 2.56 -10.96
N THR A 79 0.76 2.87 -10.89
CA THR A 79 1.64 2.36 -9.84
C THR A 79 1.80 3.39 -8.73
N GLU A 80 1.58 2.97 -7.50
CA GLU A 80 1.84 3.77 -6.32
C GLU A 80 3.27 3.54 -5.79
N PHE A 81 3.83 4.59 -5.19
CA PHE A 81 5.15 4.61 -4.58
C PHE A 81 5.03 5.12 -3.14
N VAL A 82 5.89 4.63 -2.26
CA VAL A 82 6.18 5.23 -0.96
C VAL A 82 7.44 6.08 -1.10
N THR A 83 7.34 7.36 -0.78
CA THR A 83 8.51 8.23 -0.56
C THR A 83 8.79 8.32 0.92
N LEU A 84 10.01 7.98 1.36
CA LEU A 84 10.47 8.23 2.72
C LEU A 84 11.41 9.43 2.70
N ARG A 85 11.12 10.46 3.49
CA ARG A 85 11.97 11.65 3.63
C ARG A 85 12.52 11.73 5.05
N ASP A 86 13.83 11.86 5.15
CA ASP A 86 14.49 12.01 6.45
C ASP A 86 14.45 13.46 6.96
N LYS A 87 15.16 13.72 8.07
CA LYS A 87 15.22 15.05 8.69
C LYS A 87 16.03 16.07 7.88
N ASP A 88 16.97 15.61 7.07
CA ASP A 88 17.88 16.44 6.28
C ASP A 88 17.30 16.72 4.89
N GLY A 89 16.23 16.01 4.52
CA GLY A 89 15.49 16.18 3.28
C GLY A 89 15.79 15.10 2.25
N ASP A 90 16.65 14.12 2.56
CA ASP A 90 16.97 13.02 1.66
C ASP A 90 15.75 12.13 1.48
N GLU A 91 15.50 11.77 0.22
CA GLU A 91 14.35 10.95 -0.17
C GLU A 91 14.77 9.56 -0.59
N TYR A 92 14.02 8.57 -0.12
CA TYR A 92 14.14 7.17 -0.51
C TYR A 92 12.84 6.71 -1.16
N CYS A 93 12.98 6.10 -2.33
CA CYS A 93 11.86 5.81 -3.19
C CYS A 93 11.57 4.31 -3.28
N PHE A 94 10.34 3.92 -3.01
CA PHE A 94 9.92 2.51 -3.05
C PHE A 94 8.66 2.33 -3.88
N LYS A 95 8.71 1.51 -4.94
CA LYS A 95 7.50 1.07 -5.64
C LYS A 95 6.72 0.12 -4.75
N ILE A 96 5.41 0.33 -4.63
CA ILE A 96 4.51 -0.60 -3.95
C ILE A 96 4.17 -1.74 -4.90
N ASN A 97 4.62 -2.96 -4.57
CA ASN A 97 4.25 -4.15 -5.34
C ASN A 97 2.92 -4.73 -4.84
N ALA A 98 2.70 -4.73 -3.51
CA ALA A 98 1.51 -5.26 -2.85
C ALA A 98 1.42 -4.73 -1.41
N VAL A 99 0.20 -4.45 -0.92
CA VAL A 99 -0.04 -4.09 0.49
C VAL A 99 -1.28 -4.79 1.03
N ASN A 100 -1.05 -5.81 1.85
CA ASN A 100 -2.11 -6.56 2.54
C ASN A 100 -3.24 -7.00 1.59
N GLU A 101 -2.86 -7.47 0.40
CA GLU A 101 -3.80 -7.90 -0.63
C GLU A 101 -4.68 -9.03 -0.09
N ASN A 102 -6.00 -8.88 -0.17
CA ASN A 102 -6.96 -9.84 0.40
C ASN A 102 -6.68 -10.20 1.87
N LYS A 103 -6.12 -9.25 2.66
CA LYS A 103 -5.73 -9.44 4.06
C LYS A 103 -4.67 -10.54 4.26
N ASN A 104 -3.80 -10.76 3.27
CA ASN A 104 -2.73 -11.77 3.33
C ASN A 104 -1.59 -11.42 4.30
N GLY A 105 -1.58 -10.22 4.87
CA GLY A 105 -0.57 -9.78 5.82
C GLY A 105 0.81 -9.54 5.23
N VAL A 106 0.93 -9.32 3.91
CA VAL A 106 2.20 -9.09 3.22
C VAL A 106 2.32 -7.67 2.68
N LEU A 107 3.47 -7.05 2.88
CA LEU A 107 3.90 -5.81 2.23
C LEU A 107 5.11 -6.12 1.37
N SER A 108 5.06 -5.78 0.08
CA SER A 108 6.17 -5.95 -0.84
C SER A 108 6.50 -4.61 -1.51
N LEU A 109 7.76 -4.20 -1.39
CA LEU A 109 8.27 -2.93 -1.89
C LEU A 109 9.48 -3.18 -2.78
N THR A 110 9.64 -2.44 -3.87
CA THR A 110 10.88 -2.42 -4.65
C THR A 110 11.60 -1.12 -4.38
N ASN A 111 12.82 -1.18 -3.84
CA ASN A 111 13.68 0.00 -3.71
C ASN A 111 14.11 0.46 -5.11
N MET A 112 13.76 1.68 -5.48
CA MET A 112 13.98 2.18 -6.84
C MET A 112 15.43 2.59 -7.11
N SER A 113 16.28 2.71 -6.08
CA SER A 113 17.71 3.03 -6.26
C SER A 113 18.56 1.84 -6.66
N ASN A 114 18.18 0.63 -6.23
CA ASN A 114 18.97 -0.60 -6.42
C ASN A 114 18.14 -1.80 -6.91
N MET A 115 16.86 -1.60 -7.20
CA MET A 115 15.88 -2.59 -7.64
C MET A 115 15.68 -3.78 -6.68
N GLN A 116 16.13 -3.66 -5.43
CA GLN A 116 15.96 -4.71 -4.44
C GLN A 116 14.50 -4.82 -3.99
N ILE A 117 13.96 -6.03 -3.98
CA ILE A 117 12.64 -6.32 -3.42
C ILE A 117 12.77 -6.54 -1.92
N LEU A 118 12.01 -5.76 -1.16
CA LEU A 118 11.85 -5.88 0.28
C LEU A 118 10.48 -6.49 0.56
N VAL A 119 10.45 -7.59 1.30
CA VAL A 119 9.22 -8.27 1.71
C VAL A 119 9.08 -8.20 3.22
N PHE A 120 7.90 -7.81 3.67
CA PHE A 120 7.54 -7.72 5.08
C PHE A 120 6.23 -8.47 5.34
N VAL A 121 6.00 -8.83 6.59
CA VAL A 121 4.73 -9.39 7.08
C VAL A 121 4.22 -8.61 8.28
N ASN A 122 2.93 -8.66 8.55
CA ASN A 122 2.34 -7.99 9.72
C ASN A 122 2.22 -8.85 10.99
N ASP A 123 2.51 -10.16 10.91
CA ASP A 123 2.57 -11.10 12.03
C ASP A 123 3.91 -11.85 11.99
N VAL A 124 4.66 -11.80 13.10
CA VAL A 124 5.97 -12.46 13.24
C VAL A 124 5.94 -13.97 12.98
N ASN A 125 4.78 -14.61 13.15
CA ASN A 125 4.57 -16.04 12.94
C ASN A 125 4.12 -16.37 11.51
N LEU A 126 3.83 -15.36 10.67
CA LEU A 126 3.38 -15.56 9.30
C LEU A 126 4.50 -16.15 8.45
N LYS A 127 4.21 -17.31 7.84
CA LYS A 127 5.10 -18.01 6.92
C LYS A 127 4.65 -17.72 5.49
N ILE A 128 5.57 -17.23 4.67
CA ILE A 128 5.36 -17.05 3.24
C ILE A 128 6.12 -18.19 2.54
N ALA A 129 5.46 -18.88 1.61
CA ALA A 129 6.17 -19.81 0.73
C ALA A 129 7.15 -18.99 -0.14
N GLN A 130 8.41 -19.40 -0.17
CA GLN A 130 9.44 -18.80 -1.01
C GLN A 130 9.41 -19.40 -2.42
#